data_AF-A0A814UC95-F1
#
_entry.id   AF-A0A814UC95-F1
#
_cell.length_a   1.000
_cell.length_b   1.000
_cell.length_c   1.000
_cell.angle_alpha   90.00
_cell.angle_beta   90.00
_cell.angle_gamma   90.00
#
_symmetry.space_group_name_H-M   'P 1'
#
loop_
_entity.id
_entity.type
_entity.pdbx_description
1 polymer ?
#
loop_
_entity_poly.entity_id
_entity_poly.type
_entity_poly.pdbx_seq_one_letter_code
_entity_poly.pdbx_strand_id
1 'polypeptide(L)'
;MPAKIPTRGHTSKGTEALNDSQINIEELVREVLQSDVMLKDIDRWEETTIAQKAPGKRIEKVKRTTVTLFDETSWLSEERQLKVNEFYGKSNQRWQLIYRASRDGFGAKDFHDRCNDQGATVTVIRSKNGYLFGGYTRVPWKSDGGWKEDASSFLFTLSNPHSIPPRKYHVDPQQSKYAVRHRAGCGPAFGVVNIPLPTPTSIEDISILQQLTVTNGGDRFLLYDNEDSDYRTIILSSDDDLNRLSNSEHWHADGTFKIAPQLIYQLYIIHGFIRGRSVPLVYALLPGKSEAVYGELFNVLVQNVNKHPKSITTDFEQAVENVIKQKLPTTTISGCFPHFKQALWRMIAKFDVT
;
A
#
# COMPACT_ATOMS: atom_id res chain seq x y z
N MET A 1 10.77 68.66 19.58
CA MET A 1 11.01 67.27 19.11
C MET A 1 10.70 66.31 20.24
N PRO A 2 9.77 65.35 20.04
CA PRO A 2 9.86 64.06 20.69
C PRO A 2 9.78 62.89 19.68
N ALA A 3 10.48 61.81 20.02
CA ALA A 3 10.85 60.70 19.14
C ALA A 3 9.78 59.59 19.03
N LYS A 4 9.90 58.85 17.92
CA LYS A 4 9.00 57.79 17.42
C LYS A 4 8.91 56.56 18.32
N ILE A 5 7.70 56.00 18.37
CA ILE A 5 7.35 54.66 18.90
C ILE A 5 7.53 53.62 17.77
N PRO A 6 8.17 52.45 18.01
CA PRO A 6 8.09 51.31 17.11
C PRO A 6 7.11 50.23 17.61
N THR A 7 6.32 49.74 16.67
CA THR A 7 5.39 48.60 16.76
C THR A 7 6.07 47.27 16.44
N ARG A 8 5.61 46.18 17.08
CA ARG A 8 5.57 44.76 16.65
C ARG A 8 5.19 43.94 17.90
N GLY A 9 4.28 42.97 17.91
CA GLY A 9 3.57 42.24 16.86
C GLY A 9 3.26 40.89 17.52
N HIS A 10 1.97 40.60 17.77
CA HIS A 10 1.51 39.36 18.39
C HIS A 10 1.80 38.16 17.49
N THR A 11 2.42 37.12 18.05
CA THR A 11 2.42 35.77 17.47
C THR A 11 1.44 34.90 18.27
N SER A 12 0.34 34.53 17.61
CA SER A 12 -0.61 33.52 18.09
C SER A 12 -0.03 32.12 17.89
N LYS A 13 -0.23 31.26 18.89
CA LYS A 13 -0.04 29.81 18.82
C LYS A 13 -1.00 29.22 17.78
N GLY A 14 -0.46 28.45 16.84
CA GLY A 14 -1.20 27.57 15.94
C GLY A 14 -0.73 26.13 16.13
N THR A 15 -1.59 25.30 16.67
CA THR A 15 -1.55 23.84 16.63
C THR A 15 -1.78 23.36 15.19
N GLU A 16 -0.87 22.57 14.64
CA GLU A 16 -1.16 21.74 13.46
C GLU A 16 -0.71 20.30 13.70
N ALA A 17 -1.72 19.45 13.86
CA ALA A 17 -1.62 18.02 13.69
C ALA A 17 -2.11 17.71 12.27
N LEU A 18 -1.25 17.13 11.42
CA LEU A 18 -1.68 16.45 10.20
C LEU A 18 -0.74 15.24 9.95
N ASN A 19 -1.24 14.07 10.30
CA ASN A 19 -0.83 12.79 9.72
C ASN A 19 -1.60 12.64 8.40
N ASP A 20 -0.91 12.59 7.26
CA ASP A 20 -1.45 12.01 6.03
C ASP A 20 -0.56 10.84 5.62
N SER A 21 -1.07 9.63 5.83
CA SER A 21 -0.49 8.38 5.35
C SER A 21 -0.80 8.24 3.86
N GLN A 22 0.18 8.51 3.00
CA GLN A 22 0.10 8.27 1.56
C GLN A 22 0.23 6.77 1.27
N ILE A 23 -0.70 6.22 0.49
CA ILE A 23 -0.65 4.83 -0.02
C ILE A 23 0.17 4.84 -1.32
N ASN A 24 1.10 3.90 -1.46
CA ASN A 24 1.93 3.76 -2.66
C ASN A 24 1.07 3.18 -3.82
N ILE A 25 1.31 3.61 -5.07
CA ILE A 25 0.63 3.06 -6.26
C ILE A 25 0.76 1.53 -6.34
N GLU A 26 1.89 0.97 -5.89
CA GLU A 26 2.11 -0.48 -5.79
C GLU A 26 1.21 -1.15 -4.75
N GLU A 27 0.88 -0.45 -3.65
CA GLU A 27 0.03 -0.93 -2.56
C GLU A 27 -1.44 -0.90 -2.98
N LEU A 28 -1.87 0.19 -3.60
CA LEU A 28 -3.19 0.29 -4.21
C LEU A 28 -3.41 -0.82 -5.25
N VAL A 29 -2.47 -1.01 -6.19
CA VAL A 29 -2.63 -2.05 -7.22
C VAL A 29 -2.56 -3.46 -6.62
N ARG A 30 -1.82 -3.68 -5.52
CA ARG A 30 -1.88 -4.97 -4.80
C ARG A 30 -3.22 -5.22 -4.15
N GLU A 31 -3.86 -4.22 -3.55
CA GLU A 31 -5.22 -4.35 -3.01
C GLU A 31 -6.24 -4.65 -4.12
N VAL A 32 -6.07 -4.01 -5.27
CA VAL A 32 -6.85 -4.26 -6.50
C VAL A 32 -6.65 -5.68 -7.04
N LEU A 33 -5.41 -6.15 -7.14
CA LEU A 33 -5.12 -7.51 -7.59
C LEU A 33 -5.56 -8.56 -6.57
N GLN A 34 -5.50 -8.26 -5.27
CA GLN A 34 -6.03 -9.12 -4.20
C GLN A 34 -7.56 -9.20 -4.25
N SER A 35 -8.26 -8.13 -4.63
CA SER A 35 -9.72 -8.17 -4.78
C SER A 35 -10.14 -9.03 -5.98
N ASP A 36 -9.43 -8.96 -7.11
CA ASP A 36 -9.62 -9.86 -8.27
C ASP A 36 -9.33 -11.33 -7.91
N VAL A 37 -8.23 -11.61 -7.20
CA VAL A 37 -7.93 -12.96 -6.70
C VAL A 37 -9.02 -13.47 -5.76
N MET A 38 -9.50 -12.63 -4.84
CA MET A 38 -10.60 -12.98 -3.93
C MET A 38 -11.88 -13.29 -4.69
N LEU A 39 -12.19 -12.58 -5.79
CA LEU A 39 -13.36 -12.88 -6.63
C LEU A 39 -13.20 -14.22 -7.35
N LYS A 40 -12.02 -14.48 -7.92
CA LYS A 40 -11.69 -15.77 -8.55
C LYS A 40 -11.72 -16.92 -7.53
N ASP A 41 -11.27 -16.69 -6.31
CA ASP A 41 -11.33 -17.67 -5.23
C ASP A 41 -12.76 -17.87 -4.71
N ILE A 42 -13.62 -16.84 -4.65
CA ILE A 42 -15.05 -16.98 -4.34
C ILE A 42 -15.76 -17.81 -5.42
N ASP A 43 -15.54 -17.50 -6.69
CA ASP A 43 -16.14 -18.24 -7.82
C ASP A 43 -15.66 -19.70 -7.81
N ARG A 44 -14.35 -19.94 -7.62
CA ARG A 44 -13.76 -21.29 -7.51
C ARG A 44 -14.25 -22.02 -6.27
N TRP A 45 -14.45 -21.35 -5.14
CA TRP A 45 -14.96 -21.93 -3.90
C TRP A 45 -16.42 -22.37 -4.07
N GLU A 46 -17.23 -21.61 -4.81
CA GLU A 46 -18.61 -22.01 -5.13
C GLU A 46 -18.68 -23.14 -6.16
N GLU A 47 -17.87 -23.11 -7.22
CA GLU A 47 -17.73 -24.22 -8.17
C GLU A 47 -17.29 -25.52 -7.48
N THR A 48 -16.32 -25.43 -6.57
CA THR A 48 -15.87 -26.57 -5.76
C THR A 48 -16.89 -26.99 -4.72
N THR A 49 -17.69 -26.07 -4.14
CA THR A 49 -18.79 -26.39 -3.22
C THR A 49 -19.94 -27.10 -3.94
N ILE A 50 -20.21 -26.75 -5.20
CA ILE A 50 -21.16 -27.45 -6.08
C ILE A 50 -20.61 -28.83 -6.46
N ALA A 51 -19.31 -28.96 -6.72
CA ALA A 51 -18.64 -30.22 -7.04
C ALA A 51 -18.41 -31.16 -5.82
N GLN A 52 -18.33 -30.63 -4.60
CA GLN A 52 -18.08 -31.38 -3.35
C GLN A 52 -19.31 -32.16 -2.83
N LYS A 53 -20.45 -32.14 -3.55
CA LYS A 53 -21.59 -33.03 -3.28
C LYS A 53 -21.35 -34.51 -3.67
N ALA A 54 -20.13 -34.91 -4.06
CA ALA A 54 -19.74 -36.31 -4.28
C ALA A 54 -18.71 -36.79 -3.24
N PRO A 55 -18.79 -38.03 -2.72
CA PRO A 55 -18.07 -38.39 -1.50
C PRO A 55 -16.62 -38.86 -1.73
N GLY A 56 -15.70 -38.18 -1.05
CA GLY A 56 -14.69 -38.79 -0.17
C GLY A 56 -13.31 -39.14 -0.75
N LYS A 57 -12.24 -38.61 -0.14
CA LYS A 57 -11.07 -39.39 0.29
C LYS A 57 -10.19 -38.64 1.31
N ARG A 58 -9.59 -39.43 2.20
CA ARG A 58 -8.84 -39.09 3.41
C ARG A 58 -7.36 -38.85 3.07
N ILE A 59 -6.75 -37.82 3.67
CA ILE A 59 -5.31 -37.51 3.53
C ILE A 59 -4.57 -37.85 4.83
N GLU A 60 -3.47 -38.60 4.73
CA GLU A 60 -2.58 -38.96 5.83
C GLU A 60 -1.63 -37.82 6.23
N LYS A 61 -1.38 -37.67 7.54
CA LYS A 61 -0.51 -36.62 8.11
C LYS A 61 0.96 -37.02 8.04
N VAL A 62 1.77 -36.21 7.35
CA VAL A 62 3.24 -36.27 7.40
C VAL A 62 3.73 -35.54 8.66
N LYS A 63 4.50 -36.24 9.51
CA LYS A 63 5.21 -35.64 10.66
C LYS A 63 6.38 -34.77 10.15
N ARG A 64 6.31 -33.45 10.34
CA ARG A 64 7.44 -32.53 10.15
C ARG A 64 8.28 -32.47 11.43
N THR A 65 9.58 -32.74 11.30
CA THR A 65 10.59 -32.51 12.33
C THR A 65 10.89 -31.01 12.38
N THR A 66 10.51 -30.33 13.45
CA THR A 66 10.70 -28.87 13.63
C THR A 66 12.18 -28.55 13.86
N VAL A 67 12.81 -27.80 12.94
CA VAL A 67 14.15 -27.23 13.14
C VAL A 67 13.98 -25.90 13.87
N THR A 68 14.60 -25.74 15.05
CA THR A 68 14.53 -24.47 15.80
C THR A 68 15.65 -23.51 15.36
N LEU A 69 15.26 -22.40 14.72
CA LEU A 69 16.19 -21.43 14.11
C LEU A 69 16.45 -20.22 15.03
N PHE A 70 15.41 -19.79 15.76
CA PHE A 70 15.46 -18.75 16.79
C PHE A 70 14.97 -19.34 18.11
N ASP A 71 15.87 -20.05 18.79
CA ASP A 71 15.60 -20.65 20.09
C ASP A 71 15.07 -19.58 21.07
N GLU A 72 14.13 -19.95 21.94
CA GLU A 72 13.47 -19.09 22.95
C GLU A 72 12.47 -18.03 22.42
N THR A 73 12.24 -17.90 21.11
CA THR A 73 11.22 -16.98 20.57
C THR A 73 9.85 -17.66 20.43
N SER A 74 8.82 -17.11 21.08
CA SER A 74 7.45 -17.65 21.01
C SER A 74 6.52 -16.90 20.06
N TRP A 75 6.90 -15.68 19.67
CA TRP A 75 6.05 -14.79 18.85
C TRP A 75 6.51 -14.65 17.40
N LEU A 76 7.73 -15.12 17.06
CA LEU A 76 8.21 -15.15 15.69
C LEU A 76 7.92 -16.54 15.11
N SER A 77 6.93 -16.65 14.23
CA SER A 77 6.56 -17.96 13.66
C SER A 77 7.68 -18.57 12.82
N GLU A 78 7.67 -19.89 12.64
CA GLU A 78 8.68 -20.63 11.85
C GLU A 78 8.86 -20.04 10.44
N GLU A 79 7.76 -19.67 9.78
CA GLU A 79 7.77 -19.01 8.47
C GLU A 79 8.56 -17.69 8.50
N ARG A 80 8.38 -16.88 9.54
CA ARG A 80 9.09 -15.60 9.70
C ARG A 80 10.56 -15.81 10.04
N GLN A 81 10.89 -16.82 10.84
CA GLN A 81 12.27 -17.21 11.12
C GLN A 81 13.00 -17.63 9.84
N LEU A 82 12.37 -18.47 9.02
CA LEU A 82 12.91 -18.89 7.72
C LEU A 82 13.14 -17.69 6.79
N LYS A 83 12.21 -16.73 6.78
CA LYS A 83 12.34 -15.52 5.96
C LYS A 83 13.51 -14.62 6.40
N VAL A 84 13.77 -14.49 7.70
CA VAL A 84 14.95 -13.77 8.20
C VAL A 84 16.24 -14.48 7.76
N ASN A 85 16.28 -15.81 7.81
CA ASN A 85 17.40 -16.61 7.33
C ASN A 85 17.64 -16.50 5.82
N GLU A 86 16.56 -16.46 5.05
CA GLU A 86 16.60 -16.17 3.61
C GLU A 86 17.22 -14.80 3.34
N PHE A 87 16.81 -13.75 4.07
CA PHE A 87 17.42 -12.42 3.95
C PHE A 87 18.89 -12.38 4.31
N TYR A 88 19.29 -13.15 5.32
CA TYR A 88 20.69 -13.33 5.69
C TYR A 88 21.49 -14.10 4.62
N GLY A 89 20.83 -14.97 3.84
CA GLY A 89 21.45 -15.77 2.79
C GLY A 89 21.89 -17.17 3.22
N LYS A 90 21.46 -17.65 4.40
CA LYS A 90 21.69 -19.03 4.86
C LYS A 90 20.43 -19.57 5.55
N SER A 91 19.75 -20.50 4.87
CA SER A 91 18.45 -21.06 5.31
C SER A 91 18.51 -21.79 6.66
N ASN A 92 19.63 -22.44 6.97
CA ASN A 92 19.85 -23.19 8.21
C ASN A 92 20.61 -22.37 9.29
N GLN A 93 20.69 -21.04 9.15
CA GLN A 93 21.34 -20.21 10.14
C GLN A 93 20.62 -20.32 11.49
N ARG A 94 21.40 -20.51 12.56
CA ARG A 94 20.90 -20.48 13.94
C ARG A 94 21.31 -19.18 14.59
N TRP A 95 20.40 -18.60 15.36
CA TRP A 95 20.61 -17.35 16.08
C TRP A 95 20.54 -17.59 17.58
N GLN A 96 21.47 -16.98 18.31
CA GLN A 96 21.44 -16.96 19.77
C GLN A 96 20.80 -15.67 20.27
N LEU A 97 19.83 -15.78 21.16
CA LEU A 97 19.19 -14.62 21.77
C LEU A 97 20.10 -13.98 22.83
N ILE A 98 20.75 -12.87 22.48
CA ILE A 98 21.62 -12.13 23.40
C ILE A 98 20.89 -11.02 24.19
N TYR A 99 19.80 -10.47 23.63
CA TYR A 99 19.04 -9.37 24.23
C TYR A 99 17.56 -9.44 23.87
N ARG A 100 16.70 -9.18 24.84
CA ARG A 100 15.25 -9.02 24.67
C ARG A 100 14.77 -7.89 25.57
N ALA A 101 14.25 -6.81 24.99
CA ALA A 101 13.84 -5.63 25.76
C ALA A 101 12.83 -5.92 26.88
N SER A 102 11.89 -6.86 26.68
CA SER A 102 10.93 -7.26 27.72
C SER A 102 11.51 -8.11 28.86
N ARG A 103 12.72 -8.66 28.69
CA ARG A 103 13.46 -9.41 29.72
C ARG A 103 14.55 -8.55 30.36
N ASP A 104 15.26 -7.79 29.53
CA ASP A 104 16.52 -7.13 29.90
C ASP A 104 16.39 -5.63 30.14
N GLY A 105 15.25 -5.01 29.79
CA GLY A 105 15.01 -3.56 29.88
C GLY A 105 14.94 -2.91 28.50
N PHE A 106 14.23 -1.78 28.39
CA PHE A 106 14.04 -1.06 27.12
C PHE A 106 15.05 0.09 26.93
N GLY A 107 15.95 0.33 27.88
CA GLY A 107 16.91 1.41 27.84
C GLY A 107 18.06 1.15 26.87
N ALA A 108 18.66 2.23 26.36
CA ALA A 108 19.88 2.15 25.53
C ALA A 108 21.04 1.46 26.27
N LYS A 109 21.16 1.72 27.58
CA LYS A 109 22.15 1.06 28.44
C LYS A 109 21.93 -0.46 28.47
N ASP A 110 20.70 -0.91 28.66
CA ASP A 110 20.35 -2.34 28.73
C ASP A 110 20.73 -3.07 27.44
N PHE A 111 20.49 -2.43 26.29
CA PHE A 111 20.95 -2.93 25.00
C PHE A 111 22.48 -3.01 24.93
N HIS A 112 23.19 -1.93 25.27
CA HIS A 112 24.65 -1.90 25.16
C HIS A 112 25.37 -2.83 26.14
N ASP A 113 24.84 -3.03 27.35
CA ASP A 113 25.36 -3.99 28.33
C ASP A 113 25.33 -5.44 27.80
N ARG A 114 24.39 -5.74 26.88
CA ARG A 114 24.15 -7.09 26.33
C ARG A 114 24.72 -7.31 24.93
N CYS A 115 24.67 -6.28 24.08
CA CYS A 115 24.92 -6.41 22.64
C CYS A 115 26.29 -5.90 22.19
N ASN A 116 27.00 -5.12 23.01
CA ASN A 116 28.33 -4.64 22.65
C ASN A 116 29.30 -5.81 22.48
N ASP A 117 30.14 -5.71 21.45
CA ASP A 117 31.21 -6.66 21.14
C ASP A 117 30.75 -8.13 20.91
N GLN A 118 29.45 -8.38 20.67
CA GLN A 118 28.89 -9.73 20.44
C GLN A 118 29.00 -10.22 18.98
N GLY A 119 29.60 -9.43 18.08
CA GLY A 119 29.72 -9.78 16.66
C GLY A 119 28.53 -9.33 15.82
N ALA A 120 28.27 -10.05 14.72
CA ALA A 120 27.16 -9.77 13.82
C ALA A 120 25.81 -10.06 14.50
N THR A 121 24.83 -9.18 14.32
CA THR A 121 23.54 -9.30 15.00
C THR A 121 22.38 -9.05 14.04
N VAL A 122 21.26 -9.73 14.31
CA VAL A 122 19.95 -9.41 13.74
C VAL A 122 19.07 -8.86 14.87
N THR A 123 18.50 -7.68 14.63
CA THR A 123 17.53 -7.06 15.53
C THR A 123 16.14 -7.26 14.94
N VAL A 124 15.22 -7.84 15.72
CA VAL A 124 13.80 -7.97 15.33
C VAL A 124 12.95 -7.19 16.31
N ILE A 125 12.13 -6.29 15.79
CA ILE A 125 11.28 -5.36 16.54
C ILE A 125 9.82 -5.75 16.26
N ARG A 126 9.05 -5.85 17.35
CA ARG A 126 7.59 -5.96 17.30
C ARG A 126 6.99 -4.64 17.77
N SER A 127 6.23 -3.97 16.90
CA SER A 127 5.49 -2.75 17.27
C SER A 127 4.31 -3.07 18.18
N LYS A 128 3.74 -2.03 18.81
CA LYS A 128 2.49 -2.15 19.59
C LYS A 128 1.33 -2.70 18.76
N ASN A 129 1.33 -2.44 17.45
CA ASN A 129 0.31 -2.90 16.51
C ASN A 129 0.64 -4.29 15.92
N GLY A 130 1.67 -4.97 16.42
CA GLY A 130 2.03 -6.33 15.97
C GLY A 130 2.89 -6.40 14.70
N TYR A 131 3.31 -5.26 14.15
CA TYR A 131 4.18 -5.21 12.97
C TYR A 131 5.61 -5.62 13.30
N LEU A 132 6.23 -6.37 12.40
CA LEU A 132 7.53 -6.98 12.55
C LEU A 132 8.52 -6.41 11.55
N PHE A 133 9.57 -5.78 12.03
CA PHE A 133 10.62 -5.18 11.22
C PHE A 133 11.95 -5.19 11.97
N GLY A 134 13.03 -4.81 11.31
CA GLY A 134 14.32 -4.88 11.96
C GLY A 134 15.48 -4.59 11.03
N GLY A 135 16.67 -4.96 11.48
CA GLY A 135 17.89 -4.78 10.73
C GLY A 135 18.95 -5.80 11.10
N TYR A 136 19.87 -6.02 10.18
CA TYR A 136 21.06 -6.84 10.36
C TYR A 136 22.28 -5.97 10.20
N THR A 137 23.29 -6.19 11.02
CA THR A 137 24.64 -5.68 10.81
C THR A 137 25.68 -6.75 11.10
N ARG A 138 26.76 -6.73 10.34
CA ARG A 138 27.96 -7.51 10.59
C ARG A 138 28.86 -6.86 11.63
N VAL A 139 28.78 -5.54 11.79
CA VAL A 139 29.65 -4.77 12.68
C VAL A 139 29.21 -4.98 14.14
N PRO A 140 30.13 -5.37 15.05
CA PRO A 140 29.82 -5.48 16.47
C PRO A 140 29.45 -4.12 17.06
N TRP A 141 28.33 -4.06 17.78
CA TRP A 141 27.88 -2.82 18.44
C TRP A 141 28.93 -2.30 19.43
N LYS A 142 28.98 -0.97 19.54
CA LYS A 142 29.71 -0.23 20.57
C LYS A 142 28.89 0.96 21.03
N SER A 143 29.32 1.57 22.13
CA SER A 143 28.77 2.81 22.69
C SER A 143 29.76 3.99 22.57
N ASP A 144 30.70 3.91 21.62
CA ASP A 144 31.77 4.90 21.39
C ASP A 144 31.35 6.08 20.50
N GLY A 145 30.11 6.04 19.98
CA GLY A 145 29.57 7.06 19.11
C GLY A 145 29.96 6.90 17.64
N GLY A 146 29.53 7.88 16.84
CA GLY A 146 29.79 7.92 15.41
C GLY A 146 28.98 6.93 14.57
N TRP A 147 29.26 6.99 13.28
CA TRP A 147 28.75 6.07 12.28
C TRP A 147 29.79 5.00 11.97
N LYS A 148 29.34 3.77 11.72
CA LYS A 148 30.19 2.66 11.31
C LYS A 148 29.79 2.20 9.92
N GLU A 149 30.82 1.86 9.16
CA GLU A 149 30.67 1.34 7.81
C GLU A 149 30.25 -0.12 7.83
N ASP A 150 29.17 -0.45 7.12
CA ASP A 150 28.77 -1.83 6.88
C ASP A 150 27.97 -1.95 5.58
N ALA A 151 28.64 -2.22 4.47
CA ALA A 151 27.99 -2.46 3.18
C ALA A 151 27.14 -3.74 3.16
N SER A 152 27.31 -4.63 4.16
CA SER A 152 26.50 -5.85 4.29
C SER A 152 25.29 -5.67 5.21
N SER A 153 25.15 -4.51 5.85
CA SER A 153 23.99 -4.15 6.65
C SER A 153 22.74 -4.05 5.78
N PHE A 154 21.60 -4.39 6.36
CA PHE A 154 20.31 -4.26 5.69
C PHE A 154 19.20 -4.06 6.71
N LEU A 155 18.16 -3.35 6.30
CA LEU A 155 16.88 -3.32 7.00
C LEU A 155 15.94 -4.37 6.40
N PHE A 156 14.93 -4.75 7.17
CA PHE A 156 13.86 -5.59 6.65
C PHE A 156 12.52 -5.27 7.31
N THR A 157 11.46 -5.56 6.57
CA THR A 157 10.11 -5.73 7.12
C THR A 157 9.67 -7.17 6.91
N LEU A 158 9.00 -7.73 7.90
CA LEU A 158 8.28 -9.01 7.82
C LEU A 158 6.78 -8.75 7.77
N SER A 159 6.28 -7.84 8.61
CA SER A 159 4.92 -7.32 8.54
C SER A 159 4.92 -5.83 8.84
N ASN A 160 4.01 -5.10 8.22
CA ASN A 160 3.93 -3.65 8.27
C ASN A 160 2.48 -3.24 8.02
N PRO A 161 2.09 -1.99 8.37
CA PRO A 161 0.73 -1.51 8.18
C PRO A 161 0.29 -1.44 6.72
N HIS A 162 1.23 -1.51 5.79
CA HIS A 162 1.02 -1.34 4.35
C HIS A 162 0.93 -2.66 3.59
N SER A 163 0.82 -3.79 4.32
CA SER A 163 0.79 -5.14 3.75
C SER A 163 1.92 -5.46 2.77
N ILE A 164 3.04 -4.71 2.85
CA ILE A 164 4.21 -4.97 2.00
C ILE A 164 4.70 -6.38 2.33
N PRO A 165 4.84 -7.28 1.34
CA PRO A 165 5.41 -8.60 1.58
C PRO A 165 6.76 -8.49 2.27
N PRO A 166 7.24 -9.55 2.94
CA PRO A 166 8.55 -9.52 3.57
C PRO A 166 9.61 -9.02 2.59
N ARG A 167 10.27 -7.91 2.94
CA ARG A 167 11.19 -7.22 2.05
C ARG A 167 12.47 -6.86 2.79
N LYS A 168 13.59 -7.02 2.09
CA LYS A 168 14.94 -6.64 2.51
C LYS A 168 15.34 -5.35 1.79
N TYR A 169 15.93 -4.42 2.53
CA TYR A 169 16.41 -3.14 2.04
C TYR A 169 17.91 -3.05 2.26
N HIS A 170 18.66 -3.00 1.17
CA HIS A 170 20.10 -2.91 1.21
C HIS A 170 20.57 -1.49 1.52
N VAL A 171 21.74 -1.38 2.16
CA VAL A 171 22.43 -0.11 2.29
C VAL A 171 22.89 0.37 0.92
N ASP A 172 22.73 1.65 0.65
CA ASP A 172 23.29 2.33 -0.52
C ASP A 172 24.83 2.23 -0.47
N PRO A 173 25.49 1.66 -1.51
CA PRO A 173 26.94 1.52 -1.54
C PRO A 173 27.69 2.84 -1.32
N GLN A 174 27.12 3.98 -1.74
CA GLN A 174 27.74 5.30 -1.56
C GLN A 174 27.61 5.83 -0.11
N GLN A 175 26.71 5.23 0.68
CA GLN A 175 26.41 5.62 2.06
C GLN A 175 26.75 4.51 3.07
N SER A 176 27.52 3.49 2.68
CA SER A 176 27.95 2.38 3.54
C SER A 176 28.54 2.86 4.87
N LYS A 177 29.33 3.94 4.86
CA LYS A 177 29.93 4.59 6.04
C LYS A 177 28.93 5.09 7.08
N TYR A 178 27.66 5.26 6.71
CA TYR A 178 26.56 5.69 7.58
C TYR A 178 25.60 4.55 7.91
N ALA A 179 25.99 3.28 7.70
CA ALA A 179 25.09 2.13 7.82
C ALA A 179 24.62 1.82 9.25
N VAL A 180 25.41 2.14 10.27
CA VAL A 180 25.11 1.79 11.68
C VAL A 180 25.57 2.90 12.60
N ARG A 181 24.77 3.27 13.61
CA ARG A 181 25.10 4.34 14.56
C ARG A 181 25.35 3.78 15.96
N HIS A 182 26.51 4.06 16.53
CA HIS A 182 26.98 3.49 17.80
C HIS A 182 26.83 4.47 18.98
N ARG A 183 25.75 5.24 19.03
CA ARG A 183 25.57 6.27 20.07
C ARG A 183 25.07 5.61 21.36
N ALA A 184 25.81 5.80 22.46
CA ALA A 184 25.47 5.24 23.79
C ALA A 184 24.04 5.54 24.28
N GLY A 185 23.42 6.64 23.81
CA GLY A 185 22.08 7.06 24.18
C GLY A 185 20.95 6.47 23.33
N CYS A 186 21.22 5.58 22.38
CA CYS A 186 20.20 4.87 21.61
C CYS A 186 20.45 3.36 21.65
N GLY A 187 19.40 2.56 21.45
CA GLY A 187 19.55 1.14 21.20
C GLY A 187 20.07 0.86 19.79
N PRO A 188 19.67 -0.26 19.16
CA PRO A 188 20.11 -0.57 17.81
C PRO A 188 19.66 0.53 16.84
N ALA A 189 20.62 1.13 16.14
CA ALA A 189 20.38 2.24 15.22
C ALA A 189 21.08 1.97 13.89
N PHE A 190 20.29 1.90 12.83
CA PHE A 190 20.74 1.65 11.46
C PHE A 190 20.64 2.94 10.63
N GLY A 191 21.39 2.96 9.54
CA GLY A 191 21.74 4.11 8.73
C GLY A 191 20.62 4.84 8.01
N VAL A 192 21.07 5.80 7.20
CA VAL A 192 20.31 6.33 6.06
C VAL A 192 20.24 5.19 5.04
N VAL A 193 19.27 4.30 5.23
CA VAL A 193 18.81 3.51 4.10
C VAL A 193 18.06 4.50 3.24
N ASN A 194 18.64 4.87 2.10
CA ASN A 194 17.84 5.30 0.96
C ASN A 194 16.94 4.10 0.69
N ILE A 195 15.76 4.06 1.31
CA ILE A 195 14.71 3.16 0.88
C ILE A 195 14.37 3.77 -0.48
N PRO A 196 14.69 3.12 -1.61
CA PRO A 196 14.05 3.50 -2.84
C PRO A 196 12.62 3.00 -2.67
N LEU A 197 11.82 3.69 -1.86
CA LEU A 197 10.47 3.93 -2.28
C LEU A 197 10.72 4.92 -3.42
N PRO A 198 10.57 4.53 -4.70
CA PRO A 198 10.44 5.54 -5.72
C PRO A 198 9.29 6.43 -5.25
N THR A 199 9.61 7.61 -4.76
CA THR A 199 8.68 8.73 -4.84
C THR A 199 8.87 9.20 -6.27
N PRO A 200 8.03 8.76 -7.23
CA PRO A 200 8.15 9.25 -8.59
C PRO A 200 8.13 10.77 -8.53
N THR A 201 9.15 11.39 -9.11
CA THR A 201 9.31 12.86 -9.18
C THR A 201 8.74 13.44 -10.47
N SER A 202 8.42 12.57 -11.44
CA SER A 202 7.63 12.88 -12.64
C SER A 202 6.67 11.72 -12.96
N ILE A 203 5.60 12.00 -13.71
CA ILE A 203 4.65 10.99 -14.21
C ILE A 203 5.32 10.00 -15.18
N GLU A 204 6.39 10.44 -15.85
CA GLU A 204 7.22 9.65 -16.77
C GLU A 204 8.06 8.59 -16.04
N ASP A 205 8.44 8.85 -14.77
CA ASP A 205 9.17 7.90 -13.92
C ASP A 205 8.27 6.79 -13.35
N ILE A 206 6.95 6.86 -13.56
CA ILE A 206 6.03 5.74 -13.30
C ILE A 206 6.29 4.69 -14.39
N SER A 207 7.36 3.92 -14.25
CA SER A 207 7.47 2.64 -14.94
C SER A 207 6.35 1.79 -14.35
N ILE A 208 5.25 1.59 -15.10
CA ILE A 208 4.25 0.59 -14.75
C ILE A 208 5.04 -0.72 -14.70
N LEU A 209 5.35 -1.17 -13.48
CA LEU A 209 6.07 -2.40 -13.27
C LEU A 209 5.37 -3.45 -14.11
N GLN A 210 6.12 -4.24 -14.88
CA GLN A 210 5.61 -5.34 -15.71
C GLN A 210 4.64 -6.28 -14.94
N GLN A 211 4.66 -6.24 -13.61
CA GLN A 211 3.78 -6.95 -12.69
C GLN A 211 2.37 -6.36 -12.54
N LEU A 212 2.12 -5.12 -12.98
CA LEU A 212 0.81 -4.45 -12.94
C LEU A 212 0.04 -4.58 -14.25
N THR A 213 0.71 -5.03 -15.32
CA THR A 213 0.09 -5.26 -16.63
C THR A 213 -0.56 -6.63 -16.76
N VAL A 214 -0.33 -7.51 -15.79
CA VAL A 214 -0.84 -8.88 -15.74
C VAL A 214 -1.46 -9.20 -14.38
N THR A 215 -2.53 -9.99 -14.39
CA THR A 215 -3.11 -10.56 -13.17
C THR A 215 -2.19 -11.64 -12.59
N ASN A 216 -2.47 -12.11 -11.37
CA ASN A 216 -1.75 -13.26 -10.79
C ASN A 216 -1.89 -14.56 -11.61
N GLY A 217 -2.90 -14.64 -12.50
CA GLY A 217 -3.08 -15.73 -13.46
C GLY A 217 -2.28 -15.59 -14.77
N GLY A 218 -1.62 -14.45 -14.98
CA GLY A 218 -0.89 -14.12 -16.20
C GLY A 218 -1.72 -13.40 -17.28
N ASP A 219 -3.02 -13.20 -17.04
CA ASP A 219 -3.91 -12.52 -17.98
C ASP A 219 -3.65 -11.02 -18.01
N ARG A 220 -3.92 -10.36 -19.14
CA ARG A 220 -3.80 -8.91 -19.30
C ARG A 220 -4.65 -8.15 -18.27
N PHE A 221 -4.06 -7.14 -17.65
CA PHE A 221 -4.72 -6.27 -16.67
C PHE A 221 -4.53 -4.78 -16.96
N LEU A 222 -3.46 -4.38 -17.66
CA LEU A 222 -3.35 -3.02 -18.19
C LEU A 222 -4.28 -2.88 -19.40
N LEU A 223 -5.33 -2.07 -19.25
CA LEU A 223 -6.31 -1.83 -20.30
C LEU A 223 -5.90 -0.65 -21.19
N TYR A 224 -5.43 0.44 -20.58
CA TYR A 224 -5.06 1.65 -21.29
C TYR A 224 -4.00 2.44 -20.53
N ASP A 225 -3.13 3.08 -21.30
CA ASP A 225 -2.10 3.99 -20.82
C ASP A 225 -1.71 4.97 -21.94
N ASN A 226 -1.75 6.27 -21.66
CA ASN A 226 -1.36 7.34 -22.58
C ASN A 226 0.00 7.93 -22.18
N GLU A 227 1.03 7.10 -22.22
CA GLU A 227 2.39 7.40 -21.71
C GLU A 227 2.98 8.73 -22.21
N ASP A 228 2.61 9.17 -23.42
CA ASP A 228 3.12 10.40 -24.05
C ASP A 228 2.36 11.70 -23.66
N SER A 229 1.43 11.64 -22.70
CA SER A 229 0.64 12.79 -22.27
C SER A 229 1.20 13.46 -21.01
N ASP A 230 1.25 14.80 -21.01
CA ASP A 230 1.52 15.62 -19.81
C ASP A 230 0.54 15.32 -18.65
N TYR A 231 -0.61 14.71 -18.98
CA TYR A 231 -1.65 14.26 -18.05
C TYR A 231 -1.94 12.78 -18.32
N ARG A 232 -1.16 11.90 -17.69
CA ARG A 232 -1.26 10.44 -17.89
C ARG A 232 -2.49 9.86 -17.18
N THR A 233 -3.34 9.19 -17.95
CA THR A 233 -4.50 8.39 -17.56
C THR A 233 -4.13 6.92 -17.71
N ILE A 234 -4.18 6.17 -16.60
CA ILE A 234 -3.92 4.72 -16.61
C ILE A 234 -5.22 4.01 -16.23
N ILE A 235 -5.61 3.00 -17.00
CA ILE A 235 -6.83 2.21 -16.75
C ILE A 235 -6.45 0.74 -16.64
N LEU A 236 -6.87 0.11 -15.55
CA LEU A 236 -6.63 -1.28 -15.23
C LEU A 236 -7.96 -2.03 -15.15
N SER A 237 -8.08 -3.11 -15.93
CA SER A 237 -9.21 -4.03 -15.93
C SER A 237 -8.84 -5.26 -16.77
N SER A 238 -9.29 -6.45 -16.35
CA SER A 238 -9.15 -7.66 -17.16
C SER A 238 -10.30 -7.82 -18.15
N ASP A 239 -10.14 -8.68 -19.16
CA ASP A 239 -11.22 -9.00 -20.09
C ASP A 239 -12.43 -9.66 -19.38
N ASP A 240 -12.18 -10.43 -18.31
CA ASP A 240 -13.25 -11.02 -17.50
C ASP A 240 -14.01 -9.94 -16.72
N ASP A 241 -13.31 -8.97 -16.14
CA ASP A 241 -13.91 -7.84 -15.44
C ASP A 241 -14.76 -6.97 -16.36
N LEU A 242 -14.27 -6.69 -17.57
CA LEU A 242 -15.01 -5.95 -18.60
C LEU A 242 -16.27 -6.71 -19.05
N ASN A 243 -16.19 -8.03 -19.17
CA ASN A 243 -17.35 -8.87 -19.48
C ASN A 243 -18.38 -8.86 -18.34
N ARG A 244 -17.93 -8.92 -17.08
CA ARG A 244 -18.80 -8.79 -15.90
C ARG A 244 -19.45 -7.42 -15.82
N LEU A 245 -18.67 -6.37 -16.08
CA LEU A 245 -19.13 -4.99 -16.09
C LEU A 245 -20.20 -4.78 -17.18
N SER A 246 -19.95 -5.31 -18.39
CA SER A 246 -20.90 -5.30 -19.51
C SER A 246 -22.23 -5.95 -19.13
N ASN A 247 -22.21 -7.03 -18.35
CA ASN A 247 -23.43 -7.74 -17.95
C ASN A 247 -24.11 -7.12 -16.72
N SER A 248 -23.51 -6.12 -16.08
CA SER A 248 -24.11 -5.40 -14.97
C SER A 248 -25.05 -4.30 -15.48
N GLU A 249 -26.33 -4.37 -15.10
CA GLU A 249 -27.31 -3.34 -15.46
C GLU A 249 -27.12 -2.03 -14.71
N HIS A 250 -26.46 -2.07 -13.56
CA HIS A 250 -26.22 -0.92 -12.69
C HIS A 250 -24.73 -0.78 -12.42
N TRP A 251 -24.19 0.41 -12.63
CA TRP A 251 -22.80 0.73 -12.31
C TRP A 251 -22.75 1.70 -11.13
N HIS A 252 -21.69 1.61 -10.33
CA HIS A 252 -21.39 2.60 -9.30
C HIS A 252 -19.95 3.06 -9.48
N ALA A 253 -19.77 4.35 -9.73
CA ALA A 253 -18.47 4.95 -9.89
C ALA A 253 -18.17 5.91 -8.73
N ASP A 254 -16.97 5.81 -8.17
CA ASP A 254 -16.56 6.63 -7.02
C ASP A 254 -15.09 7.06 -7.18
N GLY A 255 -14.83 8.35 -6.88
CA GLY A 255 -13.51 8.94 -6.90
C GLY A 255 -12.97 9.07 -5.48
N THR A 256 -11.88 8.36 -5.14
CA THR A 256 -11.28 8.44 -3.81
C THR A 256 -9.92 9.16 -3.82
N PHE A 257 -9.80 10.16 -2.92
CA PHE A 257 -8.64 11.05 -2.80
C PHE A 257 -7.61 10.57 -1.78
N LYS A 258 -7.99 9.70 -0.84
CA LYS A 258 -7.13 9.30 0.30
C LYS A 258 -6.00 8.34 -0.08
N ILE A 259 -5.97 7.89 -1.33
CA ILE A 259 -5.13 6.76 -1.79
C ILE A 259 -4.22 7.14 -2.97
N ALA A 260 -4.41 8.32 -3.58
CA ALA A 260 -3.67 8.69 -4.79
C ALA A 260 -2.28 9.28 -4.44
N PRO A 261 -1.17 8.79 -5.06
CA PRO A 261 0.16 9.40 -4.92
C PRO A 261 0.16 10.86 -5.37
N GLN A 262 1.10 11.70 -4.91
CA GLN A 262 1.15 13.16 -5.23
C GLN A 262 1.14 13.52 -6.73
N LEU A 263 1.41 12.56 -7.62
CA LEU A 263 1.42 12.73 -9.06
C LEU A 263 0.11 12.33 -9.77
N ILE A 264 -0.83 11.68 -9.07
CA ILE A 264 -2.13 11.26 -9.62
C ILE A 264 -3.21 11.96 -8.81
N TYR A 265 -4.13 12.65 -9.48
CA TYR A 265 -5.12 13.47 -8.81
C TYR A 265 -6.16 12.65 -8.06
N GLN A 266 -6.61 11.53 -8.65
CA GLN A 266 -7.58 10.64 -8.01
C GLN A 266 -7.50 9.21 -8.55
N LEU A 267 -7.83 8.25 -7.70
CA LEU A 267 -8.25 6.93 -8.13
C LEU A 267 -9.77 6.94 -8.34
N TYR A 268 -10.20 6.59 -9.53
CA TYR A 268 -11.59 6.47 -9.91
C TYR A 268 -11.93 5.00 -10.14
N ILE A 269 -12.86 4.46 -9.36
CA ILE A 269 -13.21 3.03 -9.38
C ILE A 269 -14.63 2.87 -9.90
N ILE A 270 -14.82 1.98 -10.88
CA ILE A 270 -16.15 1.61 -11.37
C ILE A 270 -16.48 0.19 -10.92
N HIS A 271 -17.64 0.07 -10.28
CA HIS A 271 -18.17 -1.16 -9.77
C HIS A 271 -19.34 -1.66 -10.63
N GLY A 272 -19.38 -2.97 -10.85
CA GLY A 272 -20.56 -3.68 -11.31
C GLY A 272 -21.30 -4.36 -10.15
N PHE A 273 -22.58 -4.65 -10.34
CA PHE A 273 -23.36 -5.45 -9.41
C PHE A 273 -23.39 -6.90 -9.87
N ILE A 274 -22.69 -7.76 -9.13
CA ILE A 274 -22.66 -9.20 -9.37
C ILE A 274 -23.39 -9.87 -8.23
N ARG A 275 -24.51 -10.54 -8.54
CA ARG A 275 -25.32 -11.29 -7.56
C ARG A 275 -25.70 -10.47 -6.32
N GLY A 276 -26.08 -9.22 -6.53
CA GLY A 276 -26.49 -8.30 -5.47
C GLY A 276 -25.36 -7.65 -4.66
N ARG A 277 -24.10 -7.88 -5.03
CA ARG A 277 -22.93 -7.23 -4.40
C ARG A 277 -22.28 -6.25 -5.37
N SER A 278 -21.87 -5.09 -4.86
CA SER A 278 -21.06 -4.12 -5.59
C SER A 278 -19.61 -4.61 -5.61
N VAL A 279 -19.07 -4.82 -6.80
CA VAL A 279 -17.74 -5.38 -7.02
C VAL A 279 -16.94 -4.42 -7.90
N PRO A 280 -15.74 -3.99 -7.49
CA PRO A 280 -14.90 -3.12 -8.32
C PRO A 280 -14.34 -3.91 -9.52
N LEU A 281 -14.53 -3.38 -10.73
CA LEU A 281 -14.17 -4.06 -11.98
C LEU A 281 -13.24 -3.22 -12.86
N VAL A 282 -13.20 -1.90 -12.65
CA VAL A 282 -12.30 -0.99 -13.37
C VAL A 282 -11.67 -0.05 -12.37
N TYR A 283 -10.35 0.15 -12.52
CA TYR A 283 -9.56 1.07 -11.73
C TYR A 283 -8.88 2.06 -12.66
N ALA A 284 -9.17 3.34 -12.50
CA ALA A 284 -8.62 4.40 -13.34
C ALA A 284 -7.84 5.40 -12.48
N LEU A 285 -6.57 5.58 -12.80
CA LEU A 285 -5.72 6.60 -12.21
C LEU A 285 -5.84 7.84 -13.08
N LEU A 286 -6.52 8.86 -12.56
CA LEU A 286 -6.88 10.04 -13.32
C LEU A 286 -6.00 11.25 -12.90
N PRO A 287 -5.48 12.02 -13.86
CA PRO A 287 -4.66 13.20 -13.60
C PRO A 287 -5.52 14.43 -13.21
N GLY A 288 -6.85 14.32 -13.25
CA GLY A 288 -7.75 15.41 -12.89
C GLY A 288 -9.22 15.04 -12.95
N LYS A 289 -10.05 16.09 -12.95
CA LYS A 289 -11.52 16.06 -12.88
C LYS A 289 -12.20 16.78 -14.05
N SER A 290 -11.45 17.06 -15.11
CA SER A 290 -11.99 17.75 -16.27
C SER A 290 -12.83 16.80 -17.12
N GLU A 291 -13.74 17.36 -17.93
CA GLU A 291 -14.50 16.58 -18.92
C GLU A 291 -13.59 15.84 -19.91
N ALA A 292 -12.43 16.40 -20.24
CA ALA A 292 -11.45 15.74 -21.10
C ALA A 292 -10.93 14.43 -20.47
N VAL A 293 -10.57 14.47 -19.18
CA VAL A 293 -10.03 13.31 -18.45
C VAL A 293 -11.09 12.22 -18.28
N TYR A 294 -12.31 12.57 -17.86
CA TYR A 294 -13.40 11.58 -17.82
C TYR A 294 -13.78 11.10 -19.23
N GLY A 295 -13.73 11.99 -20.21
CA GLY A 295 -14.01 11.67 -21.61
C GLY A 295 -13.10 10.58 -22.14
N GLU A 296 -11.81 10.64 -21.81
CA GLU A 296 -10.81 9.62 -22.12
C GLU A 296 -11.15 8.28 -21.46
N LEU A 297 -11.41 8.26 -20.15
CA LEU A 297 -11.82 7.07 -19.40
C LEU A 297 -13.05 6.40 -20.03
N PHE A 298 -14.14 7.15 -20.23
CA PHE A 298 -15.38 6.59 -20.76
C PHE A 298 -15.27 6.22 -22.24
N ASN A 299 -14.36 6.84 -23.00
CA ASN A 299 -14.08 6.44 -24.37
C ASN A 299 -13.45 5.05 -24.43
N VAL A 300 -12.46 4.78 -23.57
CA VAL A 300 -11.85 3.45 -23.45
C VAL A 300 -12.88 2.42 -23.01
N LEU A 301 -13.72 2.75 -22.02
CA LEU A 301 -14.72 1.81 -21.51
C LEU A 301 -15.76 1.43 -22.56
N VAL A 302 -16.35 2.40 -23.25
CA VAL A 302 -17.37 2.15 -24.28
C VAL A 302 -16.82 1.30 -25.43
N GLN A 303 -15.53 1.42 -25.75
CA GLN A 303 -14.89 0.59 -26.77
C GLN A 303 -14.64 -0.85 -26.32
N ASN A 304 -14.60 -1.10 -25.00
CA ASN A 304 -14.22 -2.39 -24.42
C ASN A 304 -15.38 -3.11 -23.71
N VAL A 305 -16.56 -2.51 -23.62
CA VAL A 305 -17.78 -3.13 -23.09
C VAL A 305 -18.81 -3.36 -24.20
N ASN A 306 -19.46 -4.53 -24.18
CA ASN A 306 -20.43 -4.91 -25.22
C ASN A 306 -21.85 -4.44 -24.94
N LYS A 307 -22.14 -4.09 -23.68
CA LYS A 307 -23.46 -3.64 -23.21
C LYS A 307 -23.26 -2.50 -22.24
N HIS A 308 -24.13 -1.49 -22.35
CA HIS A 308 -24.11 -0.31 -21.51
C HIS A 308 -25.06 -0.47 -20.32
N PRO A 309 -24.77 0.15 -19.16
CA PRO A 309 -25.62 0.05 -17.99
C PRO A 309 -26.95 0.79 -18.20
N LYS A 310 -28.02 0.30 -17.57
CA LYS A 310 -29.28 1.03 -17.46
C LYS A 310 -29.16 2.25 -16.56
N SER A 311 -28.37 2.14 -15.49
CA SER A 311 -28.07 3.30 -14.64
C SER A 311 -26.65 3.30 -14.11
N ILE A 312 -26.13 4.49 -13.85
CA ILE A 312 -24.86 4.71 -13.18
C ILE A 312 -25.07 5.65 -12.00
N THR A 313 -24.57 5.24 -10.84
CA THR A 313 -24.49 6.09 -9.65
C THR A 313 -23.09 6.67 -9.56
N THR A 314 -22.96 7.98 -9.41
CA THR A 314 -21.67 8.66 -9.27
C THR A 314 -21.81 9.88 -8.35
N ASP A 315 -20.69 10.50 -8.01
CA ASP A 315 -20.64 11.78 -7.32
C ASP A 315 -21.27 12.90 -8.17
N PHE A 316 -21.78 13.94 -7.48
CA PHE A 316 -22.38 15.13 -8.08
C PHE A 316 -21.33 16.06 -8.71
N GLU A 317 -20.51 15.50 -9.59
CA GLU A 317 -19.49 16.24 -10.31
C GLU A 317 -19.96 16.49 -11.75
N GLN A 318 -20.15 17.76 -12.09
CA GLN A 318 -20.76 18.16 -13.37
C GLN A 318 -20.01 17.60 -14.58
N ALA A 319 -18.68 17.54 -14.50
CA ALA A 319 -17.83 17.08 -15.59
C ALA A 319 -18.09 15.60 -15.93
N VAL A 320 -18.14 14.72 -14.93
CA VAL A 320 -18.39 13.29 -15.18
C VAL A 320 -19.83 13.05 -15.64
N GLU A 321 -20.80 13.80 -15.11
CA GLU A 321 -22.19 13.72 -15.60
C GLU A 321 -22.31 14.10 -17.07
N ASN A 322 -21.64 15.17 -17.50
CA ASN A 322 -21.67 15.62 -18.89
C ASN A 322 -21.08 14.57 -19.83
N VAL A 323 -19.97 13.96 -19.44
CA VAL A 323 -19.33 12.88 -20.20
C VAL A 323 -20.23 11.64 -20.27
N ILE A 324 -20.85 11.23 -19.16
CA ILE A 324 -21.76 10.08 -19.15
C ILE A 324 -22.96 10.36 -20.06
N LYS A 325 -23.58 11.55 -20.00
CA LYS A 325 -24.69 11.92 -20.89
C LYS A 325 -24.28 11.87 -22.37
N GLN A 326 -23.05 12.27 -22.68
CA GLN A 326 -22.53 12.27 -24.05
C GLN A 326 -22.20 10.86 -24.56
N LYS A 327 -21.52 10.04 -23.75
CA LYS A 327 -20.98 8.73 -24.16
C LYS A 327 -21.96 7.58 -23.94
N LEU A 328 -22.87 7.71 -22.98
CA LEU A 328 -23.87 6.73 -22.56
C LEU A 328 -25.28 7.36 -22.52
N PRO A 329 -25.83 7.79 -23.67
CA PRO A 329 -27.03 8.63 -23.71
C PRO A 329 -28.32 7.92 -23.22
N THR A 330 -28.31 6.59 -23.17
CA THR A 330 -29.45 5.78 -22.70
C THR A 330 -29.34 5.42 -21.21
N THR A 331 -28.23 5.76 -20.55
CA THR A 331 -27.99 5.44 -19.14
C THR A 331 -28.57 6.51 -18.23
N THR A 332 -29.34 6.10 -17.22
CA THR A 332 -29.87 7.01 -16.20
C THR A 332 -28.78 7.33 -15.17
N ILE A 333 -28.52 8.60 -14.91
CA ILE A 333 -27.56 9.04 -13.89
C ILE A 333 -28.28 9.24 -12.57
N SER A 334 -27.74 8.68 -11.50
CA SER A 334 -28.20 8.88 -10.12
C SER A 334 -27.06 9.40 -9.26
N GLY A 335 -27.36 10.34 -8.35
CA GLY A 335 -26.36 10.87 -7.43
C GLY A 335 -26.15 9.96 -6.22
N CYS A 336 -24.91 9.84 -5.75
CA CYS A 336 -24.58 9.03 -4.57
C CYS A 336 -25.12 9.67 -3.26
N PHE A 337 -26.05 9.01 -2.58
CA PHE A 337 -26.76 9.54 -1.40
C PHE A 337 -25.85 9.88 -0.18
N PRO A 338 -24.82 9.09 0.15
CA PRO A 338 -23.80 9.49 1.13
C PRO A 338 -23.10 10.80 0.79
N HIS A 339 -22.68 10.97 -0.47
CA HIS A 339 -22.04 12.21 -0.93
C HIS A 339 -23.02 13.38 -1.01
N PHE A 340 -24.29 13.12 -1.32
CA PHE A 340 -25.37 14.12 -1.22
C PHE A 340 -25.51 14.66 0.20
N LYS A 341 -25.56 13.78 1.21
CA LYS A 341 -25.63 14.19 2.63
C LYS A 341 -24.42 15.02 3.02
N GLN A 342 -23.23 14.64 2.59
CA GLN A 342 -22.01 15.36 2.92
C GLN A 342 -21.94 16.73 2.22
N ALA A 343 -22.35 16.82 0.96
CA ALA A 343 -22.48 18.08 0.23
C ALA A 343 -23.54 19.00 0.86
N LEU A 344 -24.69 18.44 1.26
CA LEU A 344 -25.75 19.16 1.95
C LEU A 344 -25.26 19.70 3.30
N TRP A 345 -24.53 18.90 4.10
CA TRP A 345 -23.93 19.36 5.34
C TRP A 345 -22.89 20.47 5.14
N ARG A 346 -22.04 20.38 4.11
CA ARG A 346 -21.09 21.45 3.77
C ARG A 346 -21.80 22.73 3.33
N MET A 347 -22.96 22.61 2.69
CA MET A 347 -23.78 23.75 2.29
C MET A 347 -24.49 24.37 3.49
N ILE A 348 -25.10 23.55 4.36
CA ILE A 348 -25.73 24.00 5.60
C ILE A 348 -24.69 24.70 6.49
N ALA A 349 -23.48 24.16 6.64
CA ALA A 349 -22.42 24.79 7.43
C ALA A 349 -21.93 26.16 6.91
N LYS A 350 -22.29 26.56 5.67
CA LYS A 350 -22.00 27.89 5.12
C LYS A 350 -23.08 28.92 5.43
N PHE A 351 -24.26 28.47 5.83
CA PHE A 351 -25.33 29.33 6.30
C PHE A 351 -25.37 29.17 7.82
N ASP A 352 -25.35 30.28 8.57
CA ASP A 352 -25.35 30.26 10.03
C ASP A 352 -26.76 29.91 10.56
N VAL A 353 -27.25 28.74 10.17
CA VAL A 353 -28.59 28.24 10.50
C VAL A 353 -28.49 27.58 11.86
N THR A 354 -29.12 28.21 12.85
CA THR A 354 -29.27 27.71 14.22
C THR A 354 -30.40 26.69 14.34
#